data_AF-A0A417RDK9-F1
#
_entry.id   AF-A0A417RDK9-F1
#
_cell.length_a   1.000
_cell.length_b   1.000
_cell.length_c   1.000
_cell.angle_alpha   90.00
_cell.angle_beta   90.00
_cell.angle_gamma   90.00
#
_symmetry.space_group_name_H-M   'P 1'
#
loop_
_entity.id
_entity.type
_entity.pdbx_description
1 polymer ?
#
loop_
_entity_poly.entity_id
_entity_poly.type
_entity_poly.pdbx_seq_one_letter_code
_entity_poly.pdbx_strand_id
1 'polypeptide(L)'
;MVLNFYPWTIDISDEVIYLEDSISFETNADNMEKFKSVLTNEQIGFFEKLGIDISNLSVDYHLYNSTEIFETRFLLKGKFISLPSSQVKTYLDIEFLNDSILKNIKTTDVSEEDMAKNHIENMQFSFKHPIIYSNKKIYKKWDCGYIFCVVILKVQYLHKR
;
A
#
# COMPACT_ATOMS: atom_id res chain seq x y z
N MET A 1 -5.45 -16.14 1.36
CA MET A 1 -4.07 -16.38 0.88
C MET A 1 -3.15 -15.62 1.79
N VAL A 2 -2.19 -16.32 2.41
CA VAL A 2 -1.21 -15.68 3.30
C VAL A 2 0.01 -15.25 2.51
N LEU A 3 0.32 -13.96 2.55
CA LEU A 3 1.47 -13.35 1.89
C LEU A 3 2.40 -12.73 2.92
N ASN A 4 3.70 -12.92 2.69
CA ASN A 4 4.76 -12.34 3.51
C ASN A 4 5.47 -11.24 2.72
N PHE A 5 5.27 -10.01 3.15
CA PHE A 5 5.94 -8.81 2.68
C PHE A 5 6.63 -8.17 3.87
N TYR A 6 7.77 -8.73 4.28
CA TYR A 6 8.46 -8.29 5.50
C TYR A 6 8.50 -6.75 5.62
N PRO A 7 8.08 -6.16 6.76
CA PRO A 7 7.67 -6.80 8.02
C PRO A 7 6.19 -7.20 8.14
N TRP A 8 5.40 -7.03 7.08
CA TRP A 8 3.99 -7.39 7.05
C TRP A 8 3.79 -8.86 6.70
N THR A 9 2.89 -9.51 7.43
CA THR A 9 2.24 -10.74 6.97
C THR A 9 0.76 -10.46 6.91
N ILE A 10 0.14 -10.72 5.75
CA ILE A 10 -1.28 -10.45 5.50
C ILE A 10 -1.97 -11.72 5.04
N ASP A 11 -3.23 -11.89 5.43
CA ASP A 11 -4.12 -12.92 4.91
C ASP A 11 -5.25 -12.24 4.13
N ILE A 12 -5.22 -12.38 2.81
CA ILE A 12 -6.14 -11.69 1.89
C ILE A 12 -7.03 -12.69 1.15
N SER A 13 -8.26 -12.30 0.84
CA SER A 13 -9.06 -12.98 -0.17
C SER A 13 -8.67 -12.53 -1.57
N ASP A 14 -9.17 -13.22 -2.60
CA ASP A 14 -8.95 -12.84 -4.01
C ASP A 14 -9.71 -11.55 -4.41
N GLU A 15 -10.48 -10.97 -3.49
CA GLU A 15 -11.27 -9.76 -3.70
C GLU A 15 -10.45 -8.49 -3.41
N VAL A 16 -10.40 -7.62 -4.42
CA VAL A 16 -9.74 -6.32 -4.39
C VAL A 16 -10.79 -5.22 -4.57
N ILE A 17 -10.70 -4.18 -3.76
CA ILE A 17 -11.48 -2.96 -3.94
C ILE A 17 -10.54 -1.85 -4.43
N TYR A 18 -10.71 -1.50 -5.70
CA TYR A 18 -10.06 -0.37 -6.33
C TYR A 18 -10.68 0.91 -5.78
N LEU A 19 -9.84 1.82 -5.28
CA LEU A 19 -10.31 3.10 -4.75
C LEU A 19 -10.48 4.07 -5.91
N GLU A 20 -11.73 4.40 -6.23
CA GLU A 20 -12.04 5.56 -7.10
C GLU A 20 -11.83 6.86 -6.32
N ASP A 21 -11.19 7.85 -6.97
CA ASP A 21 -11.05 9.31 -6.81
C ASP A 21 -11.56 10.04 -5.54
N SER A 22 -11.65 9.39 -4.39
CA SER A 22 -12.34 9.98 -3.25
C SER A 22 -11.47 10.96 -2.46
N ILE A 23 -10.20 11.18 -2.82
CA ILE A 23 -9.36 12.27 -2.29
C ILE A 23 -8.33 12.66 -3.37
N SER A 24 -8.66 13.67 -4.19
CA SER A 24 -7.74 14.47 -5.02
C SER A 24 -6.75 13.70 -5.92
N PHE A 25 -7.18 12.63 -6.59
CA PHE A 25 -6.39 12.09 -7.70
C PHE A 25 -6.74 12.87 -8.97
N GLU A 26 -5.74 13.37 -9.70
CA GLU A 26 -5.94 13.75 -11.10
C GLU A 26 -5.78 12.49 -11.95
N THR A 27 -6.79 11.62 -11.88
CA THR A 27 -6.88 10.40 -12.69
C THR A 27 -7.02 10.74 -14.16
N ASN A 28 -5.89 10.80 -14.85
CA ASN A 28 -5.86 10.76 -16.31
C ASN A 28 -5.60 9.32 -16.75
N ALA A 29 -6.39 8.79 -17.69
CA ALA A 29 -6.15 7.50 -18.34
C ALA A 29 -4.71 7.41 -18.89
N ASP A 30 -4.13 8.54 -19.31
CA ASP A 30 -2.73 8.63 -19.75
C ASP A 30 -1.72 8.28 -18.64
N ASN A 31 -2.03 8.60 -17.37
CA ASN A 31 -1.16 8.29 -16.23
C ASN A 31 -1.08 6.78 -15.99
N MET A 32 -2.21 6.09 -16.15
CA MET A 32 -2.27 4.63 -16.03
C MET A 32 -1.42 3.95 -17.12
N GLU A 33 -1.62 4.33 -18.38
CA GLU A 33 -0.85 3.74 -19.49
C GLU A 33 0.65 4.03 -19.36
N LYS A 34 1.00 5.24 -18.92
CA LYS A 34 2.40 5.58 -18.61
C LYS A 34 2.96 4.72 -17.48
N PHE A 35 2.22 4.58 -16.37
CA PHE A 35 2.61 3.73 -15.24
C PHE A 35 2.87 2.29 -15.68
N LYS A 36 1.95 1.68 -16.43
CA LYS A 36 2.12 0.33 -16.98
C LYS A 36 3.39 0.19 -17.82
N SER A 37 3.70 1.18 -18.65
CA SER A 37 4.85 1.14 -19.56
C SER A 37 6.22 1.21 -18.86
N VAL A 38 6.27 1.69 -17.61
CA VAL A 38 7.52 1.83 -16.85
C VAL A 38 7.72 0.74 -15.80
N LEU A 39 6.72 -0.11 -15.56
CA LEU A 39 6.83 -1.21 -14.59
C LEU A 39 7.76 -2.32 -15.11
N THR A 40 8.58 -2.85 -14.21
CA THR A 40 9.36 -4.06 -14.48
C THR A 40 8.55 -5.32 -14.19
N ASN A 41 9.01 -6.48 -14.69
CA ASN A 41 8.35 -7.75 -14.43
C ASN A 41 8.26 -8.08 -12.93
N GLU A 42 9.26 -7.69 -12.13
CA GLU A 42 9.22 -7.92 -10.68
C GLU A 42 8.14 -7.07 -10.00
N GLN A 43 7.97 -5.82 -10.45
CA GLN A 43 6.94 -4.92 -9.97
C GLN A 43 5.54 -5.36 -10.42
N ILE A 44 5.39 -5.86 -11.66
CA ILE A 44 4.15 -6.49 -12.12
C ILE A 44 3.82 -7.72 -11.27
N GLY A 45 4.80 -8.57 -11.01
CA GLY A 45 4.64 -9.77 -10.18
C GLY A 45 4.22 -9.47 -8.73
N PHE A 46 4.49 -8.26 -8.21
CA PHE A 46 3.94 -7.81 -6.93
C PHE A 46 2.43 -7.61 -6.99
N PHE A 47 1.92 -6.94 -8.01
CA PHE A 47 0.49 -6.73 -8.21
C PHE A 47 -0.24 -8.05 -8.47
N GLU A 48 0.34 -8.93 -9.29
CA GLU A 48 -0.22 -10.27 -9.57
C GLU A 48 -0.35 -11.11 -8.29
N LYS A 49 0.66 -11.11 -7.41
CA LYS A 49 0.59 -11.80 -6.11
C LYS A 49 -0.54 -11.29 -5.23
N LEU A 50 -0.94 -10.03 -5.40
CA LEU A 50 -2.05 -9.41 -4.67
C LEU A 50 -3.41 -9.60 -5.36
N GLY A 51 -3.46 -10.25 -6.52
CA GLY A 51 -4.67 -10.38 -7.33
C GLY A 51 -5.12 -9.07 -7.99
N ILE A 52 -4.19 -8.13 -8.18
CA ILE A 52 -4.47 -6.80 -8.73
C ILE A 52 -4.37 -6.82 -10.25
N ASP A 53 -5.46 -6.46 -10.91
CA ASP A 53 -5.44 -6.02 -12.30
C ASP A 53 -5.02 -4.56 -12.34
N ILE A 54 -3.78 -4.33 -12.80
CA ILE A 54 -3.17 -2.99 -12.88
C ILE A 54 -4.03 -2.06 -13.73
N SER A 55 -4.79 -2.55 -14.71
CA SER A 55 -5.65 -1.73 -15.57
C SER A 55 -6.80 -1.05 -14.84
N ASN A 56 -7.18 -1.55 -13.66
CA ASN A 56 -8.27 -1.01 -12.86
C ASN A 56 -7.78 -0.07 -11.75
N LEU A 57 -6.46 0.15 -11.64
CA LEU A 57 -5.90 1.05 -10.65
C LEU A 57 -6.14 2.53 -11.03
N SER A 58 -6.33 3.36 -10.01
CA SER A 58 -6.20 4.81 -10.12
C SER A 58 -4.74 5.17 -9.82
N VAL A 59 -4.12 6.00 -10.68
CA VAL A 59 -2.70 6.40 -10.57
C VAL A 59 -2.57 7.92 -10.61
N ASP A 60 -2.04 8.47 -9.53
CA ASP A 60 -1.54 9.83 -9.46
C ASP A 60 -0.16 9.92 -10.10
N TYR A 61 0.08 11.00 -10.84
CA TYR A 61 1.36 11.29 -11.46
C TYR A 61 1.86 12.67 -11.02
N HIS A 62 3.13 12.71 -10.60
CA HIS A 62 3.82 13.94 -10.28
C HIS A 62 5.21 13.94 -10.92
N LEU A 63 5.65 15.11 -11.41
CA LEU A 63 7.01 15.33 -11.87
C LEU A 63 7.72 16.28 -10.92
N TYR A 64 8.77 15.80 -10.24
CA TYR A 64 9.57 16.61 -9.33
C TYR A 64 11.06 16.46 -9.63
N ASN A 65 11.74 17.56 -9.98
CA ASN A 65 13.18 17.58 -10.28
C ASN A 65 13.63 16.44 -11.23
N SER A 66 12.95 16.29 -12.37
CA SER A 66 13.18 15.22 -13.37
C SER A 66 12.95 13.78 -12.87
N THR A 67 12.30 13.62 -11.72
CA THR A 67 11.82 12.34 -11.21
C THR A 67 10.32 12.26 -11.44
N GLU A 68 9.90 11.27 -12.20
CA GLU A 68 8.50 10.89 -12.34
C GLU A 68 8.09 10.04 -11.13
N ILE A 69 7.00 10.42 -10.49
CA ILE A 69 6.46 9.75 -9.31
C ILE A 69 5.05 9.31 -9.66
N PHE A 70 4.83 8.00 -9.59
CA PHE A 70 3.51 7.40 -9.75
C PHE A 70 3.05 6.89 -8.38
N GLU A 71 1.85 7.25 -7.96
CA GLU A 71 1.25 6.76 -6.72
C GLU A 71 -0.09 6.10 -6.99
N THR A 72 -0.30 4.92 -6.40
CA THR A 72 -1.58 4.22 -6.45
C THR A 72 -1.95 3.67 -5.08
N ARG A 73 -3.26 3.65 -4.82
CA ARG A 73 -3.85 3.27 -3.53
C ARG A 73 -5.03 2.35 -3.78
N PHE A 74 -5.12 1.26 -3.02
CA PHE A 74 -6.20 0.29 -3.15
C PHE A 74 -6.46 -0.42 -1.82
N LEU A 75 -7.61 -1.09 -1.72
CA LEU A 75 -8.00 -1.89 -0.58
C LEU A 75 -7.96 -3.37 -0.95
N LEU A 76 -7.37 -4.16 -0.07
CA LEU A 76 -7.42 -5.62 -0.11
C LEU A 76 -8.41 -6.08 0.95
N LYS A 77 -9.29 -7.01 0.61
CA LYS A 77 -10.12 -7.66 1.62
C LYS A 77 -9.29 -8.73 2.33
N GLY A 78 -9.16 -8.59 3.65
CA GLY A 78 -8.24 -9.40 4.42
C GLY A 78 -7.91 -8.81 5.79
N LYS A 79 -6.89 -9.38 6.43
CA LYS A 79 -6.45 -9.00 7.77
C LYS A 79 -4.94 -9.11 7.94
N PHE A 80 -4.42 -8.36 8.90
CA PHE A 80 -3.03 -8.46 9.30
C PHE A 80 -2.80 -9.70 10.17
N ILE A 81 -1.77 -10.47 9.85
CA ILE A 81 -1.21 -11.50 10.73
C ILE A 81 -0.06 -10.91 11.54
N SER A 82 0.79 -10.08 10.91
CA SER A 82 1.85 -9.36 11.60
C SER A 82 2.08 -7.96 11.04
N LEU A 83 2.60 -7.08 11.90
CA LEU A 83 2.90 -5.69 11.61
C LEU A 83 4.24 -5.24 12.19
N PRO A 84 4.84 -4.17 11.66
CA PRO A 84 5.87 -3.44 12.38
C PRO A 84 5.35 -2.93 13.73
N SER A 85 6.16 -3.06 14.80
CA SER A 85 5.81 -2.57 16.14
C SER A 85 5.50 -1.06 16.17
N SER A 86 6.14 -0.28 15.29
CA SER A 86 5.88 1.16 15.14
C SER A 86 4.45 1.44 14.69
N GLN A 87 3.92 0.69 13.72
CA GLN A 87 2.53 0.82 13.28
C GLN A 87 1.55 0.44 14.38
N VAL A 88 1.82 -0.63 15.14
CA VAL A 88 0.96 -1.04 16.27
C VAL A 88 0.87 0.07 17.32
N LYS A 89 1.99 0.71 17.68
CA LYS A 89 1.98 1.85 18.61
C LYS A 89 1.07 2.98 18.10
N THR A 90 1.24 3.38 16.85
CA THR A 90 0.39 4.42 16.22
C THR A 90 -1.09 4.04 16.23
N TYR A 91 -1.42 2.77 15.98
CA TYR A 91 -2.82 2.33 15.96
C TYR A 91 -3.44 2.20 17.36
N LEU A 92 -2.66 1.87 18.39
CA LEU A 92 -3.14 1.83 19.76
C LEU A 92 -3.52 3.21 20.31
N ASP A 93 -2.91 4.27 19.77
CA ASP A 93 -3.26 5.67 20.08
C ASP A 93 -4.58 6.11 19.42
N ILE A 94 -5.10 5.34 18.46
CA ILE A 94 -6.40 5.59 17.83
C ILE A 94 -7.49 4.90 18.66
N GLU A 95 -8.35 5.69 19.30
CA GLU A 95 -9.40 5.23 20.21
C GLU A 95 -10.19 4.03 19.66
N PHE A 96 -10.61 4.10 18.39
CA PHE A 96 -11.42 3.07 17.73
C PHE A 96 -10.67 1.77 17.42
N LEU A 97 -9.33 1.79 17.44
CA LEU A 97 -8.49 0.63 17.13
C LEU A 97 -7.84 0.02 18.36
N ASN A 98 -8.01 0.61 19.55
CA ASN A 98 -7.46 0.12 20.81
C ASN A 98 -8.17 -1.17 21.27
N ASP A 99 -7.96 -2.23 20.50
CA ASP A 99 -8.61 -3.52 20.59
C ASP A 99 -7.65 -4.57 21.16
N SER A 100 -8.20 -5.53 21.89
CA SER A 100 -7.47 -6.72 22.36
C SER A 100 -6.76 -7.49 21.25
N ILE A 101 -7.31 -7.52 20.04
CA ILE A 101 -6.72 -8.21 18.89
C ILE A 101 -5.42 -7.50 18.48
N LEU A 102 -5.45 -6.16 18.36
CA LEU A 102 -4.27 -5.37 18.04
C LEU A 102 -3.19 -5.50 19.11
N LYS A 103 -3.56 -5.55 20.39
CA LYS A 103 -2.62 -5.72 21.51
C LYS A 103 -1.85 -7.05 21.48
N ASN A 104 -2.44 -8.08 20.88
CA ASN A 104 -1.87 -9.43 20.81
C ASN A 104 -1.38 -9.80 19.40
N ILE A 105 -1.39 -8.86 18.45
CA ILE A 105 -0.91 -9.14 17.10
C ILE A 105 0.59 -9.42 17.13
N LYS A 106 1.06 -10.32 16.26
CA LYS A 106 2.49 -10.56 16.10
C LYS A 106 3.16 -9.28 15.58
N THR A 107 4.21 -8.84 16.27
CA THR A 107 4.98 -7.67 15.83
C THR A 107 6.39 -8.03 15.42
N THR A 108 6.98 -7.18 14.59
CA THR A 108 8.40 -7.21 14.26
C THR A 108 8.99 -5.82 14.52
N ASP A 109 10.09 -5.76 15.25
CA ASP A 109 10.84 -4.52 15.43
C ASP A 109 11.69 -4.27 14.19
N VAL A 110 11.35 -3.20 13.46
CA VAL A 110 12.06 -2.76 12.26
C VAL A 110 12.34 -1.28 12.41
N SER A 111 13.57 -0.88 12.12
CA SER A 111 13.96 0.54 12.11
C SER A 111 13.23 1.29 10.99
N GLU A 112 13.12 2.62 11.09
CA GLU A 112 12.57 3.42 9.99
C GLU A 112 13.43 3.31 8.71
N GLU A 113 14.74 3.17 8.87
CA GLU A 113 15.68 2.96 7.75
C GLU A 113 15.41 1.63 7.04
N ASP A 114 15.16 0.56 7.79
CA ASP A 114 14.84 -0.75 7.21
C ASP A 114 13.42 -0.81 6.64
N MET A 115 12.47 -0.09 7.25
CA MET A 115 11.15 0.13 6.67
C MET A 115 11.23 0.82 5.30
N ALA A 116 12.14 1.79 5.14
CA ALA A 116 12.35 2.49 3.88
C ALA A 116 12.96 1.61 2.77
N LYS A 117 13.61 0.49 3.16
CA LYS A 117 14.15 -0.52 2.24
C LYS A 117 13.10 -1.50 1.73
N ASN A 118 11.84 -1.41 2.18
CA ASN A 118 10.74 -2.21 1.64
C ASN A 118 10.33 -1.69 0.27
N HIS A 119 11.08 -2.11 -0.73
CA HIS A 119 10.88 -1.74 -2.11
C HIS A 119 11.19 -2.92 -3.03
N ILE A 120 10.59 -2.88 -4.21
CA ILE A 120 10.97 -3.68 -5.36
C ILE A 120 11.58 -2.69 -6.36
N GLU A 121 12.91 -2.74 -6.49
CA GLU A 121 13.67 -1.76 -7.27
C GLU A 121 13.35 -0.32 -6.80
N ASN A 122 12.77 0.51 -7.66
CA ASN A 122 12.35 1.89 -7.37
C ASN A 122 10.88 2.03 -6.95
N MET A 123 10.19 0.92 -6.66
CA MET A 123 8.80 0.86 -6.20
C MET A 123 8.74 0.60 -4.70
N GLN A 124 8.32 1.60 -3.92
CA GLN A 124 8.05 1.47 -2.49
C GLN A 124 6.59 1.10 -2.25
N PHE A 125 6.31 0.30 -1.22
CA PHE A 125 4.94 -0.05 -0.85
C PHE A 125 4.78 -0.13 0.67
N SER A 126 3.54 0.03 1.13
CA SER A 126 3.21 -0.15 2.55
C SER A 126 1.78 -0.64 2.73
N PHE A 127 1.58 -1.46 3.76
CA PHE A 127 0.26 -1.89 4.20
C PHE A 127 -0.11 -1.20 5.50
N LYS A 128 -1.35 -0.70 5.58
CA LYS A 128 -1.86 0.09 6.70
C LYS A 128 -3.32 -0.24 6.98
N HIS A 129 -3.78 0.09 8.19
CA HIS A 129 -5.20 0.04 8.53
C HIS A 129 -5.97 1.16 7.78
N PRO A 130 -7.11 0.88 7.11
CA PRO A 130 -7.83 1.88 6.28
C PRO A 130 -8.28 3.16 7.00
N ILE A 131 -8.39 3.13 8.33
CA ILE A 131 -8.74 4.31 9.14
C ILE A 131 -7.78 5.49 8.93
N ILE A 132 -6.51 5.22 8.56
CA ILE A 132 -5.50 6.26 8.30
C ILE A 132 -5.82 7.09 7.07
N TYR A 133 -6.70 6.59 6.20
CA TYR A 133 -7.12 7.24 4.97
C TYR A 133 -8.59 7.68 5.03
N SER A 134 -9.45 6.94 5.73
CA SER A 134 -10.89 7.18 5.71
C SER A 134 -11.55 6.97 7.07
N ASN A 135 -12.37 7.93 7.51
CA ASN A 135 -13.11 7.85 8.77
C ASN A 135 -14.46 7.09 8.65
N LYS A 136 -14.62 6.26 7.60
CA LYS A 136 -15.84 5.46 7.39
C LYS A 136 -16.08 4.55 8.59
N LYS A 137 -17.35 4.40 8.99
CA LYS A 137 -17.77 3.61 10.15
C LYS A 137 -17.26 2.16 10.11
N ILE A 138 -17.19 1.57 8.92
CA ILE A 138 -16.69 0.19 8.72
C ILE A 138 -15.23 0.02 9.15
N TYR A 139 -14.40 1.09 9.09
CA TYR A 139 -12.99 1.04 9.47
C TYR A 139 -12.76 1.40 10.95
N LYS A 140 -13.80 1.64 11.74
CA LYS A 140 -13.67 1.95 13.17
C LYS A 140 -13.61 0.69 14.04
N LYS A 141 -12.93 -0.34 13.53
CA LYS A 141 -12.64 -1.62 14.19
C LYS A 141 -11.34 -2.15 13.62
N TRP A 142 -10.50 -2.76 14.46
CA TRP A 142 -9.22 -3.34 14.03
C TRP A 142 -9.39 -4.39 12.92
N ASP A 143 -10.24 -5.39 13.16
CA ASP A 143 -10.52 -6.44 12.18
C ASP A 143 -11.68 -6.01 11.27
N CYS A 144 -11.53 -4.88 10.59
CA CYS A 144 -12.55 -4.35 9.68
C CYS A 144 -12.68 -5.15 8.37
N GLY A 145 -11.83 -6.16 8.17
CA GLY A 145 -11.81 -7.00 6.97
C GLY A 145 -11.13 -6.35 5.76
N TYR A 146 -10.42 -5.22 5.96
CA TYR A 146 -9.75 -4.51 4.89
C TYR A 146 -8.34 -4.07 5.28
N ILE A 147 -7.44 -4.14 4.31
CA ILE A 147 -6.07 -3.63 4.39
C ILE A 147 -5.93 -2.55 3.32
N PHE A 148 -5.39 -1.40 3.70
CA PHE A 148 -5.07 -0.33 2.78
C PHE A 148 -3.63 -0.46 2.30
N CYS A 149 -3.44 -0.46 0.98
CA CYS A 149 -2.13 -0.51 0.35
C CYS A 149 -1.85 0.82 -0.35
N VAL A 150 -0.61 1.29 -0.20
CA VAL A 150 -0.07 2.42 -0.95
C VAL A 150 1.17 1.94 -1.68
N VAL A 151 1.27 2.26 -2.96
CA VAL A 151 2.43 1.98 -3.80
C VAL A 151 2.91 3.28 -4.44
N ILE A 152 4.22 3.52 -4.37
CA ILE A 152 4.88 4.69 -4.94
C ILE A 152 6.05 4.21 -5.81
N LEU A 153 6.01 4.51 -7.11
CA LEU A 153 7.07 4.23 -8.07
C LEU A 153 7.79 5.53 -8.43
N LYS A 154 9.13 5.55 -8.33
CA LYS A 154 9.95 6.73 -8.65
C LYS A 154 10.86 6.45 -9.84
N VAL A 155 10.55 6.98 -11.02
CA VAL A 155 11.35 6.81 -12.24
C VAL A 155 12.22 8.04 -12.45
N GLN A 156 13.55 7.84 -12.42
CA GLN A 156 14.51 8.87 -12.79
C GLN A 156 15.04 8.57 -14.19
N TYR A 157 14.81 9.49 -15.13
CA TYR A 157 15.57 9.47 -16.36
C TYR A 157 16.96 10.03 -16.06
N LEU A 158 17.94 9.14 -16.02
CA LEU A 158 19.33 9.57 -16.18
C LEU A 158 19.41 10.22 -17.55
N HIS A 159 19.53 11.54 -17.61
CA HIS A 159 20.05 12.19 -18.80
C HIS A 159 21.41 11.55 -19.07
N LYS A 160 21.46 10.65 -20.07
CA LYS A 160 22.72 10.28 -20.70
C LYS A 160 23.31 11.59 -21.24
N ARG A 161 24.29 12.12 -20.52
CA ARG A 161 25.15 13.18 -21.02
C ARG A 161 25.97 12.65 -22.19
#